data_AF-A0A815EI24-F1
#
_entry.id   AF-A0A815EI24-F1
#
_cell.length_a   1.000
_cell.length_b   1.000
_cell.length_c   1.000
_cell.angle_alpha   90.00
_cell.angle_beta   90.00
_cell.angle_gamma   90.00
#
_symmetry.space_group_name_H-M   'P 1'
#
loop_
_entity.id
_entity.type
_entity.pdbx_description
1 polymer ?
#
loop_
_entity_poly.entity_id
_entity_poly.type
_entity_poly.pdbx_seq_one_letter_code
_entity_poly.pdbx_strand_id
1 'polypeptide(L)'
;MQQVIAKLVASEFFQQGDIERNQLHVEPIPMMDRAKKDELPKMQVGFIDSICLPVYKMLAEAEPRLAPLYDGCKENRENWEKIQQEHDKLSM
;
A
#
# COMPACT_ATOMS: atom_id res chain seq x y z
N MET A 1 12.03 -3.88 5.58
CA MET A 1 12.43 -3.40 4.23
C MET A 1 11.23 -2.88 3.43
N GLN A 2 10.16 -3.66 3.20
CA GLN A 2 9.01 -3.21 2.39
C GLN A 2 8.30 -1.96 2.94
N GLN A 3 8.10 -1.86 4.26
CA GLN A 3 7.45 -0.69 4.88
C GLN A 3 8.18 0.65 4.61
N VAL A 4 9.51 0.63 4.48
CA VAL A 4 10.29 1.83 4.16
C VAL A 4 9.93 2.33 2.76
N ILE A 5 9.86 1.41 1.79
CA ILE A 5 9.45 1.74 0.42
C ILE A 5 8.02 2.26 0.39
N ALA A 6 7.09 1.62 1.11
CA ALA A 6 5.70 2.08 1.18
C ALA A 6 5.59 3.52 1.73
N LYS A 7 6.39 3.86 2.74
CA LYS A 7 6.44 5.23 3.31
C LYS A 7 7.02 6.25 2.33
N LEU A 8 8.02 5.87 1.52
CA LEU A 8 8.59 6.74 0.49
C LEU A 8 7.57 7.03 -0.61
N VAL A 9 6.89 5.99 -1.12
CA VAL A 9 5.83 6.16 -2.13
C VAL A 9 4.67 7.00 -1.58
N ALA A 10 4.24 6.74 -0.34
CA ALA A 10 3.22 7.57 0.31
C ALA A 10 3.67 9.03 0.45
N SER A 11 4.95 9.27 0.79
CA SER A 11 5.50 10.62 0.87
C SER A 11 5.43 11.36 -0.47
N GLU A 12 5.72 10.68 -1.58
CA GLU A 12 5.62 11.23 -2.94
C GLU A 12 4.15 11.53 -3.30
N PHE A 13 3.23 10.60 -3.02
CA PHE A 13 1.80 10.80 -3.23
C PHE A 13 1.22 11.96 -2.42
N PHE A 14 1.67 12.13 -1.18
CA PHE A 14 1.26 13.28 -0.36
C PHE A 14 1.81 14.59 -0.90
N GLN A 15 3.06 14.61 -1.40
CA GLN A 15 3.60 15.80 -2.05
C GLN A 15 2.79 16.17 -3.30
N GLN A 16 2.39 15.19 -4.10
CA GLN A 16 1.51 15.42 -5.24
C GLN A 16 0.15 15.95 -4.80
N GLY A 17 -0.50 15.32 -3.81
CA GLY A 17 -1.80 15.78 -3.31
C GLY A 17 -1.77 17.18 -2.70
N ASP A 18 -0.65 17.55 -2.07
CA ASP A 18 -0.42 18.91 -1.57
C ASP A 18 -0.32 19.93 -2.74
N ILE A 19 0.27 19.55 -3.88
CA ILE A 19 0.30 20.39 -5.09
C ILE A 19 -1.10 20.53 -5.69
N GLU A 20 -1.82 19.42 -5.83
CA GLU A 20 -3.20 19.39 -6.34
C GLU A 20 -4.11 20.33 -5.52
N ARG A 21 -4.04 20.24 -4.19
CA ARG A 21 -4.85 21.07 -3.30
C ARG A 21 -4.43 22.54 -3.31
N ASN A 22 -3.13 22.82 -3.12
CA ASN A 22 -2.67 24.19 -2.85
C ASN A 22 -2.44 25.02 -4.11
N GLN A 23 -2.11 24.39 -5.25
CA GLN A 23 -1.79 25.11 -6.48
C GLN A 23 -2.90 24.99 -7.52
N LEU A 24 -3.53 23.82 -7.63
CA LEU A 24 -4.56 23.55 -8.63
C LEU A 24 -5.98 23.70 -8.08
N HIS A 25 -6.14 23.84 -6.76
CA HIS A 25 -7.45 23.91 -6.09
C HIS A 25 -8.33 22.67 -6.38
N VAL A 26 -7.69 21.51 -6.54
CA VAL A 26 -8.34 20.22 -6.77
C VAL A 26 -8.19 19.37 -5.51
N GLU A 27 -9.25 18.69 -5.10
CA GLU A 27 -9.18 17.80 -3.95
C GLU A 27 -8.45 16.50 -4.33
N PRO A 28 -7.36 16.14 -3.62
CA PRO A 28 -6.58 14.96 -3.96
C PRO A 28 -7.37 13.68 -3.68
N ILE A 29 -7.06 12.63 -4.43
CA ILE A 29 -7.65 11.31 -4.17
C ILE A 29 -7.20 10.78 -2.80
N PRO A 30 -7.97 9.89 -2.13
CA PRO A 30 -7.66 9.46 -0.76
C PRO A 30 -6.24 8.95 -0.54
N MET A 31 -5.65 8.27 -1.53
CA MET A 31 -4.29 7.75 -1.47
C MET A 31 -3.20 8.85 -1.47
N MET A 32 -3.52 10.02 -2.00
CA MET A 32 -2.64 11.19 -2.09
C MET A 32 -2.93 12.23 -1.00
N ASP A 33 -4.00 12.04 -0.22
CA ASP A 33 -4.34 12.97 0.86
C ASP A 33 -3.56 12.66 2.14
N ARG A 34 -2.65 13.57 2.49
CA ARG A 34 -1.83 13.47 3.72
C ARG A 34 -2.68 13.39 4.99
N ALA A 35 -3.89 13.93 4.99
CA ALA A 35 -4.80 13.83 6.13
C ALA A 35 -5.25 12.38 6.41
N LYS A 36 -5.14 11.49 5.41
CA LYS A 36 -5.50 10.07 5.49
C LYS A 36 -4.29 9.15 5.65
N LYS A 37 -3.14 9.69 6.08
CA LYS A 37 -1.91 8.90 6.28
C LYS A 37 -2.09 7.68 7.20
N ASP A 38 -3.01 7.75 8.16
CA ASP A 38 -3.27 6.67 9.12
C ASP A 38 -4.04 5.51 8.47
N GLU A 39 -4.65 5.72 7.30
CA GLU A 39 -5.26 4.68 6.47
C GLU A 39 -4.23 3.94 5.59
N LEU A 40 -2.94 4.32 5.62
CA LEU A 40 -1.89 3.70 4.81
C LEU A 40 -1.83 2.17 4.95
N PRO A 41 -1.95 1.56 6.16
CA PRO A 41 -1.96 0.11 6.28
C PRO A 41 -3.10 -0.54 5.47
N LYS A 42 -4.31 -0.01 5.58
CA LYS A 42 -5.48 -0.48 4.83
C LYS A 42 -5.30 -0.32 3.33
N MET A 43 -4.73 0.81 2.88
CA MET A 43 -4.44 1.04 1.47
C MET A 43 -3.40 0.06 0.92
N GLN A 44 -2.37 -0.29 1.70
CA GLN A 44 -1.36 -1.28 1.31
C GLN A 44 -1.96 -2.68 1.19
N VAL A 45 -2.82 -3.11 2.13
CA VAL A 45 -3.56 -4.38 2.01
C VAL A 45 -4.38 -4.40 0.73
N GLY A 46 -5.18 -3.36 0.48
CA GLY A 46 -6.01 -3.27 -0.72
C GLY A 46 -5.22 -3.29 -2.03
N PHE A 47 -4.07 -2.61 -2.07
CA PHE A 47 -3.17 -2.62 -3.23
C PHE A 47 -2.55 -3.99 -3.46
N ILE A 48 -2.09 -4.66 -2.40
CA ILE A 48 -1.51 -6.00 -2.51
C ILE A 48 -2.56 -7.01 -2.98
N ASP A 49 -3.77 -6.99 -2.41
CA ASP A 49 -4.85 -7.91 -2.78
C ASP A 49 -5.33 -7.69 -4.22
N SER A 50 -5.47 -6.43 -4.66
CA SER A 50 -6.07 -6.10 -5.95
C SER A 50 -5.08 -6.12 -7.13
N ILE A 51 -3.79 -5.85 -6.87
CA ILE A 51 -2.79 -5.66 -7.92
C ILE A 51 -1.63 -6.66 -7.77
N CYS A 52 -0.94 -6.66 -6.63
CA CYS A 52 0.31 -7.41 -6.50
C CYS A 52 0.11 -8.93 -6.52
N LEU A 53 -0.84 -9.45 -5.73
CA LEU A 53 -1.09 -10.89 -5.65
C LEU A 53 -1.50 -11.48 -7.00
N PRO A 54 -2.44 -10.91 -7.78
CA PRO A 54 -2.75 -11.40 -9.13
C PRO A 54 -1.51 -11.43 -10.05
N VAL A 55 -0.70 -10.37 -10.05
CA VAL A 55 0.50 -10.28 -10.90
C VAL A 55 1.51 -11.36 -10.51
N TYR A 56 1.86 -11.48 -9.23
CA TYR A 56 2.86 -12.46 -8.80
C TYR A 56 2.36 -13.91 -8.88
N LYS A 57 1.05 -14.14 -8.70
CA LYS A 57 0.46 -15.45 -8.93
C LYS A 57 0.63 -15.88 -10.39
N MET A 58 0.26 -15.02 -11.33
CA MET A 58 0.42 -15.31 -12.77
C MET A 58 1.88 -15.59 -13.14
N LEU A 59 2.82 -14.82 -12.56
CA LEU A 59 4.25 -15.03 -12.78
C LEU A 59 4.74 -16.38 -12.23
N ALA A 60 4.30 -16.76 -11.03
CA ALA A 60 4.67 -18.03 -10.41
C ALA A 60 4.06 -19.24 -11.14
N GLU A 61 2.86 -19.11 -11.70
CA GLU A 61 2.22 -20.13 -12.53
C GLU A 61 2.95 -20.30 -13.88
N ALA A 62 3.46 -19.21 -14.46
CA ALA A 62 4.21 -19.23 -15.71
C ALA A 62 5.65 -19.75 -15.56
N GLU A 63 6.33 -19.42 -14.46
CA GLU A 63 7.70 -19.84 -14.15
C GLU A 63 7.81 -20.18 -12.66
N PRO A 64 7.89 -21.48 -12.29
CA PRO A 64 7.93 -21.91 -10.88
C PRO A 64 9.07 -21.30 -10.06
N ARG A 65 10.19 -20.92 -10.68
CA ARG A 65 11.31 -20.25 -9.99
C ARG A 65 10.94 -18.87 -9.45
N LEU A 66 9.84 -18.27 -9.92
CA LEU A 66 9.33 -16.99 -9.44
C LEU A 66 8.35 -17.11 -8.27
N ALA A 67 8.02 -18.32 -7.82
CA ALA A 67 7.17 -18.55 -6.64
C ALA A 67 7.57 -17.74 -5.38
N PRO A 68 8.87 -17.52 -5.08
CA PRO A 68 9.26 -16.69 -3.94
C PRO A 68 8.74 -15.25 -3.98
N LEU A 69 8.46 -14.70 -5.17
CA LEU A 69 7.88 -13.35 -5.30
C LEU A 69 6.43 -13.33 -4.82
N TYR A 70 5.65 -14.37 -5.17
CA TYR A 70 4.27 -14.51 -4.71
C TYR A 70 4.20 -14.77 -3.20
N ASP A 71 5.10 -15.61 -2.68
CA ASP A 71 5.16 -15.89 -1.25
C ASP A 71 5.57 -14.67 -0.42
N GLY A 72 6.62 -13.96 -0.83
CA GLY A 72 7.01 -12.71 -0.19
C GLY A 72 5.93 -11.63 -0.29
N CYS A 73 5.13 -11.61 -1.36
CA CYS A 73 3.99 -10.71 -1.48
C CYS A 73 2.89 -11.05 -0.45
N LYS A 74 2.57 -12.34 -0.26
CA LYS A 74 1.63 -12.80 0.78
C LYS A 74 2.12 -12.44 2.18
N GLU A 75 3.40 -12.65 2.48
CA GLU A 75 3.99 -12.27 3.78
C GLU A 75 3.88 -10.76 4.04
N ASN A 76 4.15 -9.93 3.03
CA ASN A 76 3.97 -8.47 3.16
C ASN A 76 2.51 -8.10 3.43
N ARG A 77 1.55 -8.77 2.76
CA ARG A 77 0.11 -8.56 2.97
C ARG A 77 -0.30 -8.86 4.41
N GLU A 78 0.11 -10.00 4.95
CA GLU A 78 -0.16 -10.38 6.35
C GLU A 78 0.46 -9.40 7.34
N ASN A 79 1.67 -8.92 7.08
CA ASN A 79 2.31 -7.92 7.94
C ASN A 79 1.56 -6.59 7.94
N TRP A 80 1.04 -6.14 6.80
CA TRP A 80 0.21 -4.93 6.73
C TRP A 80 -1.14 -5.11 7.42
N GLU A 81 -1.76 -6.28 7.28
CA GLU A 81 -3.01 -6.59 7.98
C GLU A 81 -2.84 -6.58 9.49
N LYS A 82 -1.73 -7.10 10.03
CA LYS A 82 -1.42 -7.02 11.47
C LYS A 82 -1.32 -5.57 11.95
N ILE A 83 -0.61 -4.72 11.20
CA ILE A 83 -0.48 -3.28 11.53
C ILE A 83 -1.85 -2.59 11.49
N GLN A 84 -2.68 -2.92 10.50
CA GLN A 84 -4.04 -2.39 10.42
C GLN A 84 -4.86 -2.82 11.65
N GLN A 85 -4.83 -4.10 12.01
CA GLN A 85 -5.56 -4.61 13.18
C GLN A 85 -5.07 -3.98 14.49
N GLU A 86 -3.78 -3.73 14.63
CA GLU A 86 -3.21 -3.02 15.78
C GLU A 86 -3.70 -1.57 15.84
N HIS A 87 -3.74 -0.88 14.70
CA HIS A 87 -4.26 0.47 14.58
C HIS A 87 -5.75 0.55 14.94
N ASP A 88 -6.56 -0.36 14.40
CA ASP A 88 -8.01 -0.42 14.65
C ASP A 88 -8.32 -0.62 16.14
N LYS A 89 -7.54 -1.47 16.84
CA LYS A 89 -7.67 -1.70 18.28
C LYS A 89 -7.32 -0.47 19.14
N LEU A 90 -6.37 0.35 18.70
CA LEU A 90 -5.98 1.58 19.41
C LEU A 90 -6.98 2.72 19.23
N SER A 91 -7.81 2.65 18.19
CA SER A 91 -8.87 3.61 17.90
C SER A 91 -10.23 3.28 18.54
N MET A 92 -10.34 2.18 19.28
CA MET A 92 -11.52 1.79 20.09
C MET A 92 -11.37 2.23 21.53
#